data_AF-A0A0S8EWN6-F1
#
_entry.id   AF-A0A0S8EWN6-F1
#
_cell.length_a   1.000
_cell.length_b   1.000
_cell.length_c   1.000
_cell.angle_alpha   90.00
_cell.angle_beta   90.00
_cell.angle_gamma   90.00
#
_symmetry.space_group_name_H-M   'P 1'
#
loop_
_entity.id
_entity.type
_entity.pdbx_description
1 polymer ?
#
loop_
_entity_poly.entity_id
_entity_poly.type
_entity_poly.pdbx_seq_one_letter_code
_entity_poly.pdbx_strand_id
1 'polypeptide(L)'
;MSLRKKDIFFVACFSFFAFSSFFSDSWHALGLLEGDGFWPTANRWYGEVAKDYFFLADHQYVRVNTGISGMIYGPFYLVLVYAFVKGKNWIRTPALIYVGAMLHGCTEFLIYEYWIGPPPGNPVVFWLFNGPYWVIPFMLGVRMWKPEPFGTASA
;
A
#
# COMPACT_ATOMS: atom_id res chain seq x y z
N MET A 1 12.02 7.72 -24.96
CA MET A 1 12.39 8.49 -23.74
C MET A 1 11.18 8.93 -22.89
N SER A 2 9.97 9.17 -23.44
CA SER A 2 8.82 9.67 -22.65
C SER A 2 8.15 8.65 -21.71
N LEU A 3 8.22 7.35 -22.00
CA LEU A 3 7.62 6.30 -21.15
C LEU A 3 8.22 6.26 -19.74
N ARG A 4 9.53 6.52 -19.60
CA ARG A 4 10.22 6.51 -18.30
C ARG A 4 9.84 7.66 -17.37
N LYS A 5 9.28 8.76 -17.90
CA LYS A 5 8.81 9.88 -17.06
C LYS A 5 7.59 9.47 -16.22
N LYS A 6 6.71 8.63 -16.76
CA LYS A 6 5.57 8.07 -16.02
C LYS A 6 6.01 7.06 -14.97
N ASP A 7 7.16 6.41 -15.17
CA ASP A 7 7.71 5.43 -14.22
C ASP A 7 8.23 6.10 -12.94
N ILE A 8 8.64 7.38 -12.99
CA ILE A 8 9.05 8.17 -11.81
C ILE A 8 7.89 8.33 -10.82
N PHE A 9 6.66 8.48 -11.32
CA PHE A 9 5.47 8.55 -10.47
C PHE A 9 5.33 7.27 -9.63
N PHE A 10 5.43 6.09 -10.26
CA PHE A 10 5.38 4.81 -9.56
C PHE A 10 6.55 4.64 -8.59
N VAL A 11 7.76 5.06 -8.97
CA VAL A 11 8.92 5.05 -8.07
C VAL A 11 8.62 5.87 -6.81
N ALA A 12 8.13 7.11 -6.95
CA ALA A 12 7.80 7.95 -5.81
C ALA A 12 6.71 7.32 -4.92
N CYS A 13 5.62 6.83 -5.52
CA CYS A 13 4.52 6.20 -4.78
C CYS A 13 4.96 4.93 -4.04
N PHE A 14 5.66 4.01 -4.70
CA PHE A 14 6.11 2.77 -4.06
C PHE A 14 7.23 3.00 -3.06
N SER A 15 8.08 4.01 -3.24
CA SER A 15 9.02 4.42 -2.20
C SER A 15 8.29 4.92 -0.94
N PHE A 16 7.23 5.72 -1.12
CA PHE A 16 6.41 6.16 0.00
C PHE A 16 5.66 5.00 0.67
N PHE A 17 5.10 4.07 -0.11
CA PHE A 17 4.44 2.88 0.44
C PHE A 17 5.41 1.96 1.18
N ALA A 18 6.63 1.78 0.68
CA ALA A 18 7.66 1.05 1.42
C ALA A 18 7.93 1.72 2.78
N PHE A 19 8.08 3.04 2.77
CA PHE A 19 8.27 3.82 3.99
C PHE A 19 7.10 3.67 4.97
N SER A 20 5.85 3.86 4.53
CA SER A 20 4.68 3.71 5.40
C SER A 20 4.53 2.28 5.93
N SER A 21 4.76 1.26 5.11
CA SER A 21 4.70 -0.15 5.55
C SER A 21 5.72 -0.47 6.65
N PHE A 22 6.96 0.02 6.55
CA PHE A 22 7.99 -0.24 7.56
C PHE A 22 7.79 0.55 8.85
N PHE A 23 7.32 1.79 8.77
CA PHE A 23 7.29 2.69 9.92
C PHE A 23 5.90 2.83 10.55
N SER A 24 4.83 2.64 9.78
CA SER A 24 3.45 2.66 10.27
C SER A 24 2.93 1.25 10.52
N ASP A 25 2.83 0.45 9.46
CA ASP A 25 2.08 -0.81 9.52
C ASP A 25 2.81 -1.87 10.36
N SER A 26 4.15 -1.91 10.28
CA SER A 26 4.96 -2.80 11.11
C SER A 26 4.78 -2.50 12.60
N TRP A 27 4.62 -1.22 12.97
CA TRP A 27 4.40 -0.83 14.37
C TRP A 27 3.05 -1.30 14.90
N HIS A 28 2.00 -1.19 14.08
CA HIS A 28 0.69 -1.76 14.40
C HIS A 28 0.79 -3.29 14.52
N ALA A 29 1.38 -3.97 13.53
CA ALA A 29 1.49 -5.42 13.51
C ALA A 29 2.18 -5.99 14.77
N LEU A 30 3.27 -5.34 15.19
CA LEU A 30 4.06 -5.72 16.36
C LEU A 30 3.39 -5.36 17.70
N GLY A 31 2.22 -4.70 17.70
CA GLY A 31 1.54 -4.28 18.91
C GLY A 31 2.28 -3.17 19.66
N LEU A 32 3.04 -2.33 18.93
CA LEU A 32 3.86 -1.28 19.51
C LEU A 32 3.15 0.08 19.55
N LEU A 33 1.82 0.10 19.40
CA LEU A 33 1.04 1.33 19.34
C LEU A 33 0.80 1.99 20.71
N GLU A 34 1.20 1.39 21.83
CA GLU A 34 0.99 1.99 23.16
C GLU A 34 2.11 2.94 23.59
N GLY A 35 3.26 2.94 22.90
CA GLY A 35 4.41 3.76 23.30
C GLY A 35 4.23 5.28 23.06
N ASP A 36 5.11 6.07 23.68
CA ASP A 36 5.16 7.55 23.51
C ASP A 36 6.05 7.99 22.33
N GLY A 37 6.55 7.04 21.55
CA GLY A 37 7.37 7.34 20.38
C GLY A 37 6.60 8.07 19.29
N PHE A 38 7.35 8.61 18.32
CA PHE A 38 6.77 9.30 17.16
C PHE A 38 5.80 8.41 16.38
N TRP A 39 6.19 7.18 16.03
CA TRP A 39 5.38 6.27 15.21
C TRP A 39 4.09 5.79 15.88
N PRO A 40 4.11 5.31 17.14
CA PRO A 40 2.88 5.01 17.87
C PRO A 40 1.92 6.20 17.92
N THR A 41 2.44 7.39 18.24
CA THR A 41 1.65 8.62 18.36
C THR A 41 1.03 9.02 17.02
N ALA A 42 1.79 8.95 15.93
CA ALA A 42 1.31 9.27 14.59
C ALA A 42 0.20 8.31 14.13
N ASN A 43 0.31 7.01 14.45
CA ASN A 43 -0.69 6.01 14.12
C ASN A 43 -1.99 6.23 14.92
N ARG A 44 -1.90 6.50 16.23
CA ARG A 44 -3.08 6.84 17.04
C ARG A 44 -3.75 8.11 16.55
N TRP A 45 -2.96 9.14 16.23
CA TRP A 45 -3.45 10.39 15.66
C TRP A 45 -4.22 10.16 14.34
N TYR A 46 -3.70 9.30 13.44
CA TYR A 46 -4.42 8.92 12.23
C TYR A 46 -5.79 8.31 12.58
N GLY A 47 -5.82 7.32 13.47
CA GLY A 47 -7.06 6.65 13.85
C GLY A 47 -8.09 7.61 14.45
N GLU A 48 -7.65 8.56 15.28
CA GLU A 48 -8.50 9.59 15.88
C GLU A 48 -9.06 10.59 14.85
N VAL A 49 -8.23 11.08 13.93
CA VAL A 49 -8.63 12.10 12.93
C VAL A 49 -9.49 11.50 11.82
N ALA A 50 -9.17 10.28 11.39
CA ALA A 50 -9.99 9.51 10.45
C ALA A 50 -11.27 8.99 11.11
N LYS A 51 -11.28 8.89 12.46
CA LYS A 51 -12.28 8.16 13.23
C LYS A 51 -12.44 6.74 12.67
N ASP A 52 -11.29 6.10 12.48
CA ASP A 52 -11.18 4.74 11.97
C ASP A 52 -11.36 3.77 13.14
N TYR A 53 -12.60 3.36 13.35
CA TYR A 53 -12.98 2.54 14.49
C TYR A 53 -12.36 1.15 14.44
N PHE A 54 -12.17 0.60 13.23
CA PHE A 54 -11.60 -0.73 13.06
C PHE A 54 -10.10 -0.74 13.39
N PHE A 55 -9.37 0.28 12.93
CA PHE A 55 -7.97 0.47 13.26
C PHE A 55 -7.78 0.72 14.76
N LEU A 56 -8.61 1.59 15.37
CA LEU A 56 -8.51 1.90 16.79
C LEU A 56 -8.92 0.74 17.71
N ALA A 57 -9.74 -0.19 17.23
CA ALA A 57 -10.14 -1.37 17.98
C ALA A 57 -9.04 -2.44 18.09
N ASP A 58 -7.86 -2.24 17.47
CA ASP A 58 -6.74 -3.20 17.42
C ASP A 58 -7.20 -4.62 17.04
N HIS A 59 -8.15 -4.72 16.11
CA HIS A 59 -8.73 -6.01 15.74
C HIS A 59 -7.64 -6.91 15.13
N GLN A 60 -7.62 -8.19 15.51
CA GLN A 60 -6.56 -9.13 15.08
C GLN A 60 -6.40 -9.18 13.56
N TYR A 61 -7.50 -9.05 12.82
CA TYR A 61 -7.47 -8.97 11.36
C TYR A 61 -6.71 -7.75 10.83
N VAL A 62 -6.88 -6.56 11.42
CA VAL A 62 -6.11 -5.35 11.06
C VAL A 62 -4.63 -5.59 11.31
N ARG A 63 -4.27 -6.17 12.47
CA ARG A 63 -2.87 -6.50 12.80
C ARG A 63 -2.24 -7.47 11.81
N VAL A 64 -2.99 -8.47 11.34
CA VAL A 64 -2.54 -9.40 10.30
C VAL A 64 -2.33 -8.66 8.98
N ASN A 65 -3.26 -7.80 8.58
CA ASN A 65 -3.15 -7.04 7.34
C ASN A 65 -1.97 -6.05 7.37
N THR A 66 -1.79 -5.32 8.47
CA THR A 66 -0.62 -4.44 8.66
C THR A 66 0.68 -5.24 8.75
N GLY A 67 0.64 -6.46 9.28
CA GLY A 67 1.78 -7.38 9.29
C GLY A 67 2.18 -7.82 7.87
N ILE A 68 1.21 -8.21 7.05
CA ILE A 68 1.42 -8.50 5.62
C ILE A 68 1.98 -7.27 4.90
N SER A 69 1.43 -6.09 5.18
CA SER A 69 1.93 -4.84 4.60
C SER A 69 3.39 -4.60 4.96
N GLY A 70 3.74 -4.63 6.25
CA GLY A 70 5.11 -4.39 6.72
C GLY A 70 6.13 -5.43 6.24
N MET A 71 5.78 -6.71 6.29
CA MET A 71 6.73 -7.81 6.08
C MET A 71 6.78 -8.33 4.64
N ILE A 72 5.68 -8.22 3.89
CA ILE A 72 5.58 -8.76 2.53
C ILE A 72 5.54 -7.62 1.51
N TYR A 73 4.59 -6.69 1.65
CA TYR A 73 4.45 -5.62 0.67
C TYR A 73 5.57 -4.59 0.76
N GLY A 74 6.02 -4.21 1.96
CA GLY A 74 7.14 -3.30 2.19
C GLY A 74 8.40 -3.69 1.39
N PRO A 75 8.95 -4.90 1.58
CA PRO A 75 10.08 -5.39 0.79
C PRO A 75 9.76 -5.48 -0.72
N PHE A 76 8.55 -5.91 -1.09
CA PHE A 76 8.15 -6.00 -2.49
C PHE A 76 8.09 -4.62 -3.18
N TYR A 77 7.70 -3.56 -2.46
CA TYR A 77 7.74 -2.19 -2.98
C TYR A 77 9.16 -1.75 -3.33
N LEU A 78 10.17 -2.14 -2.55
CA LEU A 78 11.56 -1.86 -2.88
C LEU A 78 11.99 -2.59 -4.17
N VAL A 79 11.51 -3.82 -4.38
CA VAL A 79 11.74 -4.58 -5.61
C VAL A 79 11.07 -3.90 -6.81
N LEU A 80 9.83 -3.41 -6.66
CA LEU A 80 9.15 -2.60 -7.67
C LEU A 80 9.95 -1.34 -8.01
N VAL A 81 10.38 -0.57 -7.00
CA VAL A 81 11.20 0.63 -7.18
C VAL A 81 12.46 0.31 -7.97
N TYR A 82 13.21 -0.72 -7.57
CA TYR A 82 14.42 -1.16 -8.28
C TYR A 82 14.12 -1.48 -9.75
N ALA A 83 13.08 -2.29 -10.00
CA ALA A 83 12.74 -2.72 -11.35
C ALA A 83 12.28 -1.56 -12.23
N PHE A 84 11.54 -0.59 -11.70
CA PHE A 84 11.13 0.62 -12.42
C PHE A 84 12.31 1.53 -12.74
N VAL A 85 13.22 1.76 -11.78
CA VAL A 85 14.45 2.53 -11.99
C VAL A 85 15.32 1.90 -13.08
N LYS A 86 15.42 0.57 -13.09
CA LYS A 86 16.26 -0.18 -14.05
C LYS A 86 15.53 -0.62 -15.32
N GLY A 87 14.21 -0.39 -15.43
CA GLY A 87 13.39 -0.83 -16.56
C GLY A 87 13.38 -2.35 -16.78
N LYS A 88 13.19 -3.14 -15.73
CA LYS A 88 13.28 -4.61 -15.78
C LYS A 88 11.91 -5.24 -16.08
N ASN A 89 11.73 -5.80 -17.28
CA ASN A 89 10.44 -6.39 -17.71
C ASN A 89 9.99 -7.62 -16.89
N TRP A 90 10.92 -8.36 -16.27
CA TRP A 90 10.58 -9.51 -15.43
C TRP A 90 9.64 -9.16 -14.25
N ILE A 91 9.63 -7.90 -13.81
CA ILE A 91 8.75 -7.44 -12.71
C ILE A 91 7.27 -7.51 -13.07
N ARG A 92 6.93 -7.63 -14.36
CA ARG A 92 5.55 -7.61 -14.83
C ARG A 92 4.68 -8.64 -14.13
N THR A 93 5.09 -9.91 -14.15
CA THR A 93 4.31 -11.00 -13.56
C THR A 93 4.10 -10.81 -12.05
N PRO A 94 5.16 -10.62 -11.23
CA PRO A 94 4.95 -10.39 -9.80
C PRO A 94 4.19 -9.09 -9.51
N ALA A 95 4.34 -8.03 -10.32
CA ALA A 95 3.53 -6.82 -10.19
C ALA A 95 2.04 -7.10 -10.39
N LEU A 96 1.65 -7.90 -11.39
CA LEU A 96 0.25 -8.25 -11.62
C LEU A 96 -0.33 -9.13 -10.49
N ILE A 97 0.48 -10.04 -9.93
CA ILE A 97 0.09 -10.82 -8.74
C ILE A 97 -0.17 -9.88 -7.56
N TYR A 98 0.74 -8.94 -7.32
CA TYR A 98 0.58 -7.92 -6.29
C TYR A 98 -0.68 -7.07 -6.50
N VAL A 99 -0.97 -6.65 -7.74
CA VAL A 99 -2.19 -5.87 -8.05
C VAL A 99 -3.44 -6.65 -7.65
N GLY A 100 -3.52 -7.95 -7.98
CA GLY A 100 -4.64 -8.79 -7.56
C GLY A 100 -4.75 -8.90 -6.04
N ALA A 101 -3.64 -9.21 -5.37
CA ALA A 101 -3.61 -9.37 -3.92
C ALA A 101 -3.99 -8.08 -3.17
N MET A 102 -3.47 -6.93 -3.62
CA MET A 102 -3.74 -5.64 -2.99
C MET A 102 -5.18 -5.18 -3.21
N LEU A 103 -5.71 -5.30 -4.43
CA LEU A 103 -7.10 -4.93 -4.70
C LEU A 103 -8.08 -5.83 -3.96
N HIS A 104 -7.76 -7.11 -3.80
CA HIS A 104 -8.53 -8.03 -2.95
C HIS A 104 -8.51 -7.56 -1.49
N GLY A 105 -7.34 -7.40 -0.87
CA GLY A 105 -7.22 -6.97 0.53
C GLY A 105 -7.86 -5.61 0.81
N CYS A 106 -7.70 -4.63 -0.09
CA CYS A 106 -8.38 -3.34 0.04
C CYS A 106 -9.92 -3.48 -0.06
N THR A 107 -10.42 -4.37 -0.92
CA THR A 107 -11.86 -4.60 -1.05
C THR A 107 -12.42 -5.24 0.22
N GLU A 108 -11.73 -6.24 0.78
CA GLU A 108 -12.12 -6.85 2.06
C GLU A 108 -12.14 -5.80 3.18
N PHE A 109 -11.11 -4.96 3.27
CA PHE A 109 -11.04 -3.88 4.26
C PHE A 109 -12.21 -2.90 4.12
N LEU A 110 -12.53 -2.46 2.90
CA LEU A 110 -13.65 -1.56 2.63
C LEU A 110 -15.02 -2.19 2.95
N ILE A 111 -15.21 -3.47 2.62
CA ILE A 111 -16.42 -4.20 2.99
C ILE A 111 -16.55 -4.26 4.51
N TYR A 112 -15.45 -4.51 5.22
CA TYR A 112 -15.49 -4.51 6.68
C TYR A 112 -15.91 -3.13 7.21
N GLU A 113 -15.26 -2.05 6.78
CA GLU A 113 -15.54 -0.69 7.26
C GLU A 113 -16.99 -0.23 7.00
N TYR A 114 -17.51 -0.45 5.80
CA TYR A 114 -18.77 0.19 5.38
C TYR A 114 -20.00 -0.75 5.39
N TRP A 115 -19.81 -2.08 5.41
CA TRP A 115 -20.92 -3.05 5.37
C TRP A 115 -21.05 -3.90 6.64
N ILE A 116 -19.94 -4.26 7.30
CA ILE A 116 -19.97 -5.15 8.48
C ILE A 116 -19.81 -4.34 9.78
N GLY A 117 -18.83 -3.45 9.81
CA GLY A 117 -18.46 -2.59 10.91
C GLY A 117 -19.08 -1.20 10.81
N PRO A 118 -18.81 -0.34 11.81
CA PRO A 118 -19.21 1.05 11.76
C PRO A 118 -18.33 1.80 10.74
N PRO A 119 -18.94 2.57 9.81
CA PRO A 119 -18.17 3.32 8.81
C PRO A 119 -17.27 4.37 9.47
N PRO A 120 -16.17 4.75 8.80
CA PRO A 120 -15.24 5.74 9.33
C PRO A 120 -15.97 7.06 9.58
N GLY A 121 -15.78 7.63 10.77
CA GLY A 121 -16.46 8.86 11.17
C GLY A 121 -16.00 10.10 10.38
N ASN A 122 -14.87 10.01 9.66
CA ASN A 122 -14.41 11.00 8.70
C ASN A 122 -13.99 10.35 7.37
N PRO A 123 -14.94 10.11 6.45
CA PRO A 123 -14.66 9.43 5.18
C PRO A 123 -13.60 10.12 4.32
N VAL A 124 -13.50 11.46 4.39
CA VAL A 124 -12.53 12.21 3.58
C VAL A 124 -11.11 11.88 4.00
N VAL A 125 -10.82 11.93 5.30
CA VAL A 125 -9.48 11.58 5.81
C VAL A 125 -9.20 10.10 5.58
N PHE A 126 -10.16 9.23 5.85
CA PHE A 126 -10.02 7.80 5.59
C PHE A 126 -9.59 7.50 4.14
N TRP A 127 -10.27 8.11 3.15
CA TRP A 127 -9.95 7.88 1.74
C TRP A 127 -8.65 8.55 1.29
N LEU A 128 -8.24 9.66 1.91
CA LEU A 128 -6.94 10.27 1.61
C LEU A 128 -5.78 9.37 2.03
N PHE A 129 -5.91 8.63 3.13
CA PHE A 129 -4.89 7.70 3.62
C PHE A 129 -4.96 6.33 2.94
N ASN A 130 -6.17 5.76 2.79
CA ASN A 130 -6.34 4.39 2.29
C ASN A 130 -6.56 4.31 0.77
N GLY A 131 -7.22 5.30 0.17
CA GLY A 131 -7.54 5.33 -1.27
C GLY A 131 -6.34 5.17 -2.20
N PRO A 132 -5.15 5.74 -1.91
CA PRO A 132 -3.95 5.53 -2.73
C PRO A 132 -3.57 4.04 -2.87
N TYR A 133 -3.77 3.21 -1.84
CA TYR A 133 -3.49 1.78 -1.90
C TYR A 133 -4.43 1.01 -2.82
N TRP A 134 -5.55 1.61 -3.24
CA TRP A 134 -6.43 1.04 -4.26
C TRP A 134 -6.11 1.59 -5.65
N VAL A 135 -5.99 2.91 -5.76
CA VAL A 135 -5.81 3.61 -7.04
C VAL A 135 -4.45 3.32 -7.67
N ILE A 136 -3.36 3.36 -6.89
CA ILE A 136 -2.00 3.19 -7.42
C ILE A 136 -1.77 1.76 -7.94
N PRO A 137 -2.19 0.69 -7.24
CA PRO A 137 -2.10 -0.68 -7.79
C PRO A 137 -2.96 -0.87 -9.03
N PHE A 138 -4.16 -0.29 -9.10
CA PHE A 138 -4.94 -0.32 -10.33
C PHE A 138 -4.18 0.32 -11.51
N MET A 139 -3.60 1.50 -11.29
CA MET A 139 -2.75 2.17 -12.28
C MET A 139 -1.51 1.34 -12.64
N LEU A 140 -0.90 0.63 -11.67
CA LEU A 140 0.21 -0.29 -11.92
C LEU A 140 -0.25 -1.44 -12.82
N GLY A 141 -1.44 -2.01 -12.61
CA GLY A 141 -2.02 -3.04 -13.47
C GLY A 141 -2.13 -2.58 -14.92
N VAL A 142 -2.67 -1.36 -15.13
CA VAL A 142 -2.74 -0.73 -16.46
C VAL A 142 -1.33 -0.53 -17.05
N ARG A 143 -0.37 -0.10 -16.22
CA ARG A 143 1.02 0.12 -16.64
C ARG A 143 1.72 -1.19 -17.06
N MET A 144 1.38 -2.31 -16.44
CA MET A 144 1.95 -3.65 -16.66
C MET A 144 1.18 -4.48 -17.70
N TRP A 145 0.16 -3.91 -18.35
CA TRP A 145 -0.71 -4.63 -19.27
C TRP A 145 0.04 -5.29 -20.43
N LYS A 146 1.02 -4.56 -21.01
CA LYS A 146 1.83 -5.05 -22.14
C LYS A 146 2.89 -6.07 -21.69
N PRO A 147 3.23 -7.08 -22.52
CA PRO A 147 4.25 -8.10 -22.19
C PRO A 147 5.61 -7.53 -21.82
N GLU A 148 6.09 -6.51 -22.54
CA GLU A 148 7.36 -5.83 -22.30
C GLU A 148 7.10 -4.36 -21.88
N PRO A 149 6.73 -4.11 -20.60
CA PRO A 149 6.27 -2.81 -20.15
C PRO A 149 7.32 -1.70 -20.27
N PHE A 150 8.61 -2.02 -20.26
CA PHE A 150 9.70 -1.05 -20.38
C PHE A 150 10.34 -1.02 -21.78
N GLY A 151 9.75 -1.75 -22.74
CA GLY A 151 10.27 -1.94 -24.09
C GLY A 151 11.17 -3.17 -24.20
N THR A 152 11.35 -3.67 -25.42
CA THR A 152 12.31 -4.75 -25.71
C THR A 152 13.73 -4.22 -25.56
N ALA A 153 14.65 -5.03 -25.03
CA ALA A 153 16.07 -4.75 -25.23
C ALA A 153 16.30 -4.61 -26.73
N SER A 154 16.88 -3.49 -27.17
CA SER A 154 17.27 -3.31 -28.57
C SER A 154 18.11 -4.52 -28.97
N ALA A 155 17.66 -5.26 -29.99
CA ALA A 155 18.48 -6.24 -30.68
C ALA A 155 19.65 -5.53 -31.37
#